data_AF-A0A4Q3VJP5-F1
#
_entry.id   AF-A0A4Q3VJP5-F1
#
_cell.length_a   1.000
_cell.length_b   1.000
_cell.length_c   1.000
_cell.angle_alpha   90.00
_cell.angle_beta   90.00
_cell.angle_gamma   90.00
#
_symmetry.space_group_name_H-M   'P 1'
#
loop_
_entity.id
_entity.type
_entity.pdbx_description
1 polymer ?
#
loop_
_entity_poly.entity_id
_entity_poly.type
_entity_poly.pdbx_seq_one_letter_code
_entity_poly.pdbx_strand_id
1 'polypeptide(L)'
;LLWRKPGFFAAAMPICGGGDPSKVASYAKNYPVWIFHGSADPVVPVSNSRLMVNYLKAAGAKVTYTEYPGVGHDSWNNAFAEPKFLEWLFEQKKH
;
A
#
# COMPACT_ATOMS: atom_id res chain seq x y z
N LEU A 1 -3.75 -9.21 -4.39
CA LEU A 1 -3.11 -10.53 -4.13
C LEU A 1 -3.32 -11.02 -2.70
N LEU A 2 -3.18 -10.16 -1.68
CA LEU A 2 -3.27 -10.54 -0.26
C LEU A 2 -4.50 -11.39 0.12
N TRP A 3 -5.70 -11.02 -0.33
CA TRP A 3 -6.93 -11.80 -0.07
C TRP A 3 -7.06 -13.08 -0.91
N ARG A 4 -6.37 -13.17 -2.07
CA ARG A 4 -6.41 -14.33 -2.98
C ARG A 4 -5.40 -15.41 -2.59
N LYS A 5 -4.38 -15.04 -1.82
CA LYS A 5 -3.25 -15.91 -1.42
C LYS A 5 -2.96 -15.72 0.07
N PRO A 6 -3.90 -16.10 0.94
CA PRO A 6 -3.70 -15.97 2.38
C PRO A 6 -2.48 -16.81 2.82
N GLY A 7 -1.67 -16.24 3.72
CA GLY A 7 -0.44 -16.84 4.23
C GLY A 7 0.72 -16.89 3.23
N PHE A 8 0.61 -16.37 2.01
CA PHE A 8 1.72 -16.49 1.04
C PHE A 8 2.77 -15.39 1.21
N PHE A 9 2.34 -14.17 1.54
CA PHE A 9 3.21 -13.00 1.65
C PHE A 9 3.50 -12.64 3.10
N ALA A 10 4.64 -11.98 3.35
CA ALA A 10 4.96 -11.38 4.64
C ALA A 10 4.43 -9.94 4.77
N ALA A 11 4.43 -9.19 3.67
CA ALA A 11 4.00 -7.78 3.60
C ALA A 11 3.63 -7.38 2.16
N ALA A 12 3.16 -6.15 1.98
CA ALA A 12 2.94 -5.57 0.65
C ALA A 12 3.31 -4.09 0.58
N MET A 13 3.81 -3.67 -0.59
CA MET A 13 4.10 -2.26 -0.91
C MET A 13 3.43 -1.82 -2.21
N PRO A 14 2.10 -1.60 -2.24
CA PRO A 14 1.42 -1.16 -3.45
C PRO A 14 1.81 0.27 -3.82
N ILE A 15 2.09 0.50 -5.10
CA ILE A 15 2.43 1.82 -5.65
C ILE A 15 1.40 2.17 -6.73
N CYS A 16 0.85 3.40 -6.69
CA CYS A 16 -0.09 3.97 -7.68
C CYS A 16 -1.20 3.01 -8.16
N GLY A 17 -1.89 2.36 -7.22
CA GLY A 17 -2.89 1.34 -7.52
C GLY A 17 -4.22 1.50 -6.78
N GLY A 18 -5.07 0.49 -6.92
CA GLY A 18 -6.35 0.36 -6.25
C GLY A 18 -6.59 -1.06 -5.71
N GLY A 19 -7.67 -1.23 -4.97
CA GLY A 19 -8.08 -2.50 -4.41
C GLY A 19 -9.58 -2.55 -4.18
N ASP A 20 -10.09 -3.73 -3.82
CA ASP A 20 -11.48 -3.93 -3.44
C ASP A 20 -11.64 -3.74 -1.93
N PRO A 21 -12.32 -2.67 -1.46
CA PRO A 21 -12.51 -2.41 -0.03
C PRO A 21 -13.28 -3.54 0.69
N SER A 22 -14.17 -4.26 -0.02
CA SER A 22 -14.96 -5.36 0.57
C SER A 22 -14.09 -6.53 1.03
N LYS A 23 -12.87 -6.66 0.47
CA LYS A 23 -11.95 -7.74 0.82
C LYS A 23 -11.03 -7.39 1.98
N VAL A 24 -10.94 -6.12 2.38
CA VAL A 24 -9.96 -5.64 3.37
C VAL A 24 -10.03 -6.43 4.68
N ALA A 25 -11.22 -6.69 5.19
CA ALA A 25 -11.41 -7.42 6.44
C ALA A 25 -10.77 -8.82 6.44
N SER A 26 -10.64 -9.47 5.27
CA SER A 26 -10.06 -10.82 5.15
C SER A 26 -8.53 -10.87 5.31
N TYR A 27 -7.83 -9.74 5.19
CA TYR A 27 -6.37 -9.71 5.19
C TYR A 27 -5.73 -8.57 5.98
N ALA A 28 -6.47 -7.53 6.36
CA ALA A 28 -5.97 -6.31 6.99
C ALA A 28 -5.04 -6.55 8.19
N LYS A 29 -5.41 -7.49 9.07
CA LYS A 29 -4.66 -7.76 10.30
C LYS A 29 -3.47 -8.70 10.10
N ASN A 30 -3.37 -9.33 8.92
CA ASN A 30 -2.40 -10.39 8.67
C ASN A 30 -1.09 -9.87 8.07
N TYR A 31 -1.13 -8.70 7.41
CA TYR A 31 0.03 -8.19 6.68
C TYR A 31 0.21 -6.69 6.94
N PRO A 32 1.43 -6.24 7.27
CA PRO A 32 1.76 -4.83 7.18
C PRO A 32 1.76 -4.39 5.71
N VAL A 33 1.25 -3.18 5.46
CA VAL A 33 1.14 -2.62 4.11
C VAL A 33 1.71 -1.19 4.09
N TRP A 34 2.61 -0.90 3.16
CA TRP A 34 3.07 0.47 2.91
C TRP A 34 2.63 0.93 1.52
N ILE A 35 1.68 1.85 1.46
CA ILE A 35 1.08 2.34 0.22
C ILE A 35 1.77 3.62 -0.25
N PHE A 36 2.00 3.74 -1.55
CA PHE A 36 2.60 4.91 -2.20
C PHE A 36 1.72 5.42 -3.35
N HIS A 37 1.63 6.74 -3.52
CA HIS A 37 0.91 7.32 -4.65
C HIS A 37 1.35 8.76 -4.94
N GLY A 38 1.34 9.17 -6.21
CA GLY A 38 1.45 10.57 -6.60
C GLY A 38 0.12 11.32 -6.45
N SER A 39 0.13 12.54 -5.94
CA SER A 39 -1.10 13.32 -5.72
C SER A 39 -1.74 13.85 -7.02
N ALA A 40 -0.96 13.88 -8.10
CA ALA A 40 -1.35 14.40 -9.41
C ALA A 40 -1.36 13.30 -10.50
N ASP A 41 -1.48 12.02 -10.11
CA ASP A 41 -1.57 10.89 -11.03
C ASP A 41 -2.81 11.03 -11.94
N PRO A 42 -2.61 11.23 -13.26
CA PRO A 42 -3.71 11.40 -14.20
C PRO A 42 -4.30 10.08 -14.70
N VAL A 43 -3.65 8.95 -14.42
CA VAL A 43 -4.01 7.61 -14.91
C VAL A 43 -4.79 6.84 -13.86
N VAL A 44 -4.28 6.82 -12.62
CA VAL A 44 -4.93 6.19 -11.48
C VAL A 44 -5.20 7.27 -10.44
N PRO A 45 -6.47 7.64 -10.19
CA PRO A 45 -6.76 8.68 -9.20
C PRO A 45 -6.22 8.33 -7.81
N VAL A 46 -5.50 9.26 -7.18
CA VAL A 46 -4.95 9.13 -5.82
C VAL A 46 -6.02 8.76 -4.78
N SER A 47 -7.29 9.12 -5.03
CA SER A 47 -8.45 8.74 -4.23
C SER A 47 -8.58 7.22 -4.05
N ASN A 48 -8.11 6.41 -5.00
CA ASN A 48 -8.12 4.95 -4.88
C ASN A 48 -7.24 4.45 -3.74
N SER A 49 -6.03 5.01 -3.59
CA SER A 49 -5.16 4.66 -2.46
C SER A 49 -5.66 5.26 -1.16
N ARG A 50 -6.15 6.50 -1.15
CA ARG A 50 -6.77 7.10 0.05
C ARG A 50 -7.95 6.27 0.56
N LEU A 51 -8.80 5.79 -0.35
CA LEU A 51 -9.91 4.89 -0.02
C LEU A 51 -9.39 3.62 0.66
N MET A 52 -8.43 2.93 0.06
CA MET A 52 -7.88 1.70 0.63
C MET A 52 -7.20 1.93 1.98
N VAL A 53 -6.46 3.03 2.14
CA VAL A 53 -5.84 3.41 3.43
C VAL A 53 -6.90 3.58 4.51
N ASN A 54 -8.02 4.25 4.20
CA ASN A 54 -9.11 4.44 5.16
C ASN A 54 -9.73 3.12 5.60
N TYR A 55 -10.03 2.22 4.67
CA TYR A 55 -10.57 0.90 4.99
C TYR A 55 -9.57 0.02 5.76
N LEU A 56 -8.28 0.07 5.39
CA LEU A 56 -7.22 -0.65 6.09
C LEU A 56 -7.06 -0.16 7.54
N LYS A 57 -7.05 1.16 7.76
CA LYS A 57 -7.03 1.77 9.10
C LYS A 57 -8.26 1.36 9.91
N ALA A 58 -9.46 1.45 9.32
CA ALA A 58 -10.71 1.07 9.98
C ALA A 58 -10.74 -0.42 10.36
N ALA A 59 -10.09 -1.29 9.57
CA ALA A 59 -9.97 -2.72 9.86
C ALA A 59 -8.84 -3.06 10.85
N GLY A 60 -8.10 -2.06 11.36
CA GLY A 60 -6.99 -2.24 12.29
C GLY A 60 -5.71 -2.81 11.64
N ALA A 61 -5.50 -2.56 10.35
CA ALA A 61 -4.27 -2.94 9.67
C ALA A 61 -3.06 -2.12 10.15
N LYS A 62 -1.87 -2.72 10.11
CA LYS A 62 -0.61 -1.99 10.18
C LYS A 62 -0.33 -1.36 8.82
N VAL A 63 -0.83 -0.15 8.60
CA VAL A 63 -0.72 0.54 7.30
C VAL A 63 0.10 1.83 7.41
N THR A 64 1.09 1.97 6.54
CA THR A 64 1.83 3.20 6.28
C THR A 64 1.40 3.75 4.93
N TYR A 65 1.29 5.08 4.81
CA TYR A 65 0.91 5.73 3.55
C TYR A 65 1.82 6.92 3.27
N THR A 66 2.40 6.94 2.08
CA THR A 66 3.18 8.05 1.55
C THR A 66 2.50 8.57 0.28
N GLU A 67 2.14 9.85 0.30
CA GLU A 67 1.62 10.55 -0.87
C GLU A 67 2.64 11.60 -1.31
N TYR A 68 2.98 11.60 -2.60
CA TYR A 68 3.96 12.53 -3.17
C TYR A 68 3.26 13.72 -3.82
N PRO A 69 3.40 14.95 -3.26
CA PRO A 69 2.74 16.13 -3.82
C PRO A 69 3.22 16.45 -5.24
N GLY A 70 2.29 16.66 -6.16
CA GLY A 70 2.57 17.05 -7.54
C GLY A 70 3.13 15.95 -8.44
N VAL A 71 3.38 14.75 -7.90
CA VAL A 71 3.87 13.61 -8.68
C VAL A 71 2.72 12.96 -9.45
N GLY A 72 3.01 12.61 -10.71
CA GLY A 72 2.08 11.94 -11.61
C GLY A 72 2.06 10.42 -11.42
N HIS A 73 1.84 9.71 -12.52
CA HIS A 73 1.69 8.24 -12.49
C HIS A 73 2.97 7.51 -12.08
N ASP A 74 4.13 8.07 -12.36
CA ASP A 74 5.46 7.48 -12.17
C ASP A 74 5.99 7.52 -10.73
N SER A 75 5.09 7.54 -9.74
CA SER A 75 5.40 7.58 -8.31
C SER A 75 6.26 6.41 -7.79
N TRP A 76 6.47 5.36 -8.60
CA TRP A 76 7.43 4.30 -8.30
C TRP A 76 8.88 4.80 -8.26
N ASN A 77 9.23 5.84 -9.03
CA ASN A 77 10.55 6.46 -8.97
C ASN A 77 10.83 7.02 -7.56
N ASN A 78 9.85 7.72 -6.98
CA ASN A 78 9.93 8.25 -5.63
C ASN A 78 9.92 7.13 -4.59
N ALA A 79 9.01 6.15 -4.73
CA ALA A 79 8.92 5.03 -3.80
C ALA A 79 10.23 4.25 -3.70
N PHE A 80 10.86 3.88 -4.82
CA PHE A 80 12.14 3.18 -4.78
C PHE A 80 13.31 4.05 -4.31
N ALA A 81 13.19 5.37 -4.35
CA ALA A 81 14.16 6.31 -3.80
C ALA A 81 13.99 6.58 -2.30
N GLU A 82 12.91 6.10 -1.67
CA GLU A 82 12.70 6.24 -0.23
C GLU A 82 13.84 5.53 0.54
N PRO A 83 14.59 6.23 1.42
CA PRO A 83 15.74 5.63 2.11
C PRO A 83 15.39 4.38 2.91
N LYS A 84 14.16 4.33 3.43
CA LYS A 84 13.65 3.22 4.26
C LYS A 84 12.92 2.14 3.46
N PHE A 85 12.82 2.25 2.13
CA PHE A 85 12.01 1.33 1.32
C PHE A 85 12.45 -0.12 1.51
N LEU A 86 13.74 -0.39 1.29
CA LEU A 86 14.30 -1.75 1.40
C LEU A 86 14.41 -2.19 2.86
N GLU A 87 14.84 -1.30 3.75
CA GLU A 87 14.92 -1.58 5.20
C GLU A 87 13.56 -2.07 5.72
N TRP A 88 12.49 -1.30 5.49
CA TRP A 88 11.14 -1.66 5.90
C TRP A 88 10.70 -2.99 5.29
N LEU A 89 10.99 -3.23 4.01
CA LEU A 89 10.60 -4.48 3.35
C LEU A 89 11.26 -5.70 4.00
N PHE A 90 12.56 -5.63 4.30
CA PHE A 90 13.33 -6.73 4.88
C PHE A 90 13.11 -6.94 6.38
N GLU A 91 12.58 -5.93 7.08
CA GLU A 91 12.13 -6.09 8.47
C GLU A 91 10.90 -7.00 8.59
N GLN A 92 10.08 -7.11 7.54
CA GLN A 92 8.84 -7.88 7.60
C GLN A 92 9.11 -9.38 7.53
N LYS A 93 8.56 -10.12 8.49
CA LYS A 93 8.65 -11.58 8.54
C LYS A 93 7.26 -12.17 8.52
N LYS A 94 7.12 -13.28 7.80
CA LYS A 94 5.93 -14.11 7.91
C LYS A 94 5.98 -14.80 9.28
N HIS A 95 4.96 -14.57 10.09
CA HIS A 95 4.75 -15.32 11.33
C HIS A 95 4.21 -16.72 11.04
#